data_AF-E4X4N7-F1
#
_entry.id   AF-E4X4N7-F1
#
_cell.length_a   1.000
_cell.length_b   1.000
_cell.length_c   1.000
_cell.angle_alpha   90.00
_cell.angle_beta   90.00
_cell.angle_gamma   90.00
#
_symmetry.space_group_name_H-M   'P 1'
#
loop_
_entity.id
_entity.type
_entity.pdbx_description
1 polymer ?
#
loop_
_entity_poly.entity_id
_entity_poly.type
_entity_poly.pdbx_seq_one_letter_code
_entity_poly.pdbx_strand_id
1 'polypeptide(L)'
;MGISGLYDFITACVSKNKSISAIRGQVVAIDMPCWVHRGAVQDAQNVVMYPEKSSEKINAFCLKRLELLKKHNITPICVFDGEKLPSKKATNDQRRARREENRQRAITALKNGESAWNYFIQAIRISPAITQGVKNMCKEKGYMVITAPYEADAQLAWLSREKRVDAVITEDSDLFIFGTNRLITKLQDDGKCQIVDLARIDKVKELEKFDDKLRWFRYACIMQGCDYFPKGIPGFGLKTSVKLLLRAFEQNDHSLRAIMDKKDSYFNSKQLAKWEANMAEKIVQAEDTFYYQLIVDTKNKTVKPFQPYPEGKTDCDYPQCGSIQTIEDVRKSLKEKDMNIPEATGGKAEVKMEAKDDPMILQSPNMKNSLKRKSYDDGGLRKKEFKPDTSWRLNLANAIGKESLLPVSNGCLKPMKSVVPGRKLEQAETTMRSKYFRYFFFCSFCFLLGQIFACFML
;
A
#
# COMPACT_ATOMS: atom_id res chain seq x y z
N MET A 1 0.60 2.56 0.39
CA MET A 1 2.07 2.68 0.58
C MET A 1 2.61 3.41 -0.65
N GLY A 2 3.90 3.73 -0.71
CA GLY A 2 4.48 4.44 -1.87
C GLY A 2 4.36 5.98 -1.84
N ILE A 3 4.36 6.58 -3.03
CA ILE A 3 4.39 8.04 -3.24
C ILE A 3 3.13 8.74 -2.74
N SER A 4 3.33 9.69 -1.81
CA SER A 4 2.27 10.49 -1.20
C SER A 4 1.52 11.36 -2.22
N GLY A 5 0.18 11.37 -2.16
CA GLY A 5 -0.67 12.20 -3.02
C GLY A 5 -0.71 11.81 -4.50
N LEU A 6 -0.09 10.69 -4.89
CA LEU A 6 0.01 10.26 -6.29
C LEU A 6 -1.36 10.13 -6.95
N TYR A 7 -2.27 9.34 -6.36
CA TYR A 7 -3.60 9.11 -6.96
C TYR A 7 -4.48 10.36 -7.01
N ASP A 8 -4.27 11.32 -6.11
CA ASP A 8 -4.98 12.60 -6.16
C ASP A 8 -4.46 13.45 -7.33
N PHE A 9 -3.15 13.43 -7.60
CA PHE A 9 -2.56 14.09 -8.76
C PHE A 9 -3.05 13.48 -10.08
N ILE A 10 -3.06 12.14 -10.19
CA ILE A 10 -3.54 11.43 -11.39
C ILE A 10 -5.03 11.08 -11.31
N THR A 11 -5.87 11.91 -10.70
CA THR A 11 -7.30 11.60 -10.52
C THR A 11 -8.00 11.22 -11.84
N ALA A 12 -7.56 11.79 -12.97
CA ALA A 12 -8.07 11.45 -14.30
C ALA A 12 -7.82 9.98 -14.72
N CYS A 13 -6.87 9.29 -14.09
CA CYS A 13 -6.58 7.86 -14.27
C CYS A 13 -7.40 6.96 -13.34
N VAL A 14 -7.99 7.52 -12.28
CA VAL A 14 -8.64 6.76 -11.20
C VAL A 14 -10.14 6.66 -11.42
N SER A 15 -10.65 5.44 -11.49
CA SER A 15 -12.07 5.11 -11.50
C SER A 15 -12.49 4.56 -10.15
N LYS A 16 -13.25 5.36 -9.39
CA LYS A 16 -13.74 4.98 -8.06
C LYS A 16 -15.02 4.13 -8.16
N ASN A 17 -15.36 3.41 -7.10
CA ASN A 17 -16.60 2.65 -6.93
C ASN A 17 -16.85 1.62 -8.05
N LYS A 18 -15.80 0.94 -8.49
CA LYS A 18 -15.91 -0.20 -9.42
C LYS A 18 -16.15 -1.48 -8.63
N SER A 19 -16.56 -2.53 -9.34
CA SER A 19 -16.67 -3.87 -8.80
C SER A 19 -15.60 -4.75 -9.42
N ILE A 20 -15.05 -5.66 -8.64
CA ILE A 20 -14.14 -6.72 -9.10
C ILE A 20 -14.80 -7.61 -10.17
N SER A 21 -16.14 -7.63 -10.26
CA SER A 21 -16.85 -8.30 -11.34
C SER A 21 -16.53 -7.74 -12.73
N ALA A 22 -16.08 -6.48 -12.83
CA ALA A 22 -15.72 -5.84 -14.09
C ALA A 22 -14.50 -6.49 -14.79
N ILE A 23 -13.78 -7.34 -14.08
CA ILE A 23 -12.60 -8.08 -14.59
C ILE A 23 -12.81 -9.60 -14.51
N ARG A 24 -14.07 -10.06 -14.49
CA ARG A 24 -14.41 -11.49 -14.54
C ARG A 24 -13.72 -12.14 -15.75
N GLY A 25 -13.16 -13.34 -15.54
CA GLY A 25 -12.45 -14.11 -16.57
C GLY A 25 -10.98 -13.73 -16.75
N GLN A 26 -10.51 -12.63 -16.15
CA GLN A 26 -9.16 -12.12 -16.34
C GLN A 26 -8.12 -12.82 -15.45
N VAL A 27 -6.86 -12.73 -15.86
CA VAL A 27 -5.69 -13.15 -15.07
C VAL A 27 -5.15 -11.94 -14.32
N VAL A 28 -5.00 -12.04 -13.00
CA VAL A 28 -4.66 -10.90 -12.14
C VAL A 28 -3.48 -11.26 -11.25
N ALA A 29 -2.41 -10.46 -11.29
CA ALA A 29 -1.32 -10.60 -10.34
C ALA A 29 -1.63 -9.87 -9.02
N ILE A 30 -1.16 -10.42 -7.91
CA ILE A 30 -1.43 -9.92 -6.56
C ILE A 30 -0.12 -9.62 -5.88
N ASP A 31 -0.01 -8.39 -5.39
CA ASP A 31 0.98 -7.98 -4.41
C ASP A 31 0.65 -8.63 -3.05
N MET A 32 1.26 -9.79 -2.81
CA MET A 32 1.04 -10.55 -1.58
C MET A 32 1.60 -9.85 -0.34
N PRO A 33 2.78 -9.20 -0.34
CA PRO A 33 3.25 -8.42 0.81
C PRO A 33 2.21 -7.44 1.36
N CYS A 34 1.49 -6.73 0.48
CA CYS A 34 0.37 -5.87 0.88
C CYS A 34 -0.74 -6.62 1.62
N TRP A 35 -1.13 -7.81 1.15
CA TRP A 35 -2.19 -8.61 1.77
C TRP A 35 -1.74 -9.27 3.08
N VAL A 36 -0.53 -9.81 3.11
CA VAL A 36 0.08 -10.40 4.31
C VAL A 36 0.16 -9.37 5.42
N HIS A 37 0.61 -8.14 5.12
CA HIS A 37 0.63 -7.05 6.09
C HIS A 37 -0.77 -6.67 6.57
N ARG A 38 -1.77 -6.58 5.67
CA ARG A 38 -3.17 -6.32 6.07
C ARG A 38 -3.76 -7.43 6.94
N GLY A 39 -3.45 -8.70 6.66
CA GLY A 39 -3.83 -9.82 7.50
C GLY A 39 -3.20 -9.71 8.90
N ALA A 40 -1.92 -9.35 8.96
CA ALA A 40 -1.21 -9.15 10.22
C ALA A 40 -1.81 -8.05 11.11
N VAL A 41 -2.42 -7.01 10.52
CA VAL A 41 -3.12 -5.96 11.26
C VAL A 41 -4.27 -6.51 12.11
N GLN A 42 -4.94 -7.57 11.66
CA GLN A 42 -6.04 -8.20 12.42
C GLN A 42 -5.55 -8.92 13.69
N ASP A 43 -4.25 -9.18 13.80
CA ASP A 43 -3.62 -9.90 14.91
C ASP A 43 -2.36 -9.18 15.40
N ALA A 44 -2.33 -7.86 15.30
CA ALA A 44 -1.13 -7.04 15.44
C ALA A 44 -0.36 -7.31 16.75
N GLN A 45 -1.09 -7.44 17.86
CA GLN A 45 -0.48 -7.72 19.17
C GLN A 45 0.26 -9.07 19.18
N ASN A 46 -0.35 -10.13 18.66
CA ASN A 46 0.29 -11.45 18.62
C ASN A 46 1.45 -11.48 17.63
N VAL A 47 1.29 -10.85 16.46
CA VAL A 47 2.38 -10.76 15.46
C VAL A 47 3.62 -10.09 16.06
N VAL A 48 3.41 -9.06 16.88
CA VAL A 48 4.52 -8.34 17.53
C VAL A 48 5.08 -9.13 18.71
N MET A 49 4.23 -9.67 19.59
CA MET A 49 4.69 -10.28 20.85
C MET A 49 5.10 -11.75 20.69
N TYR A 50 4.45 -12.49 19.79
CA TYR A 50 4.57 -13.93 19.57
C TYR A 50 4.64 -14.24 18.06
N PRO A 51 5.68 -13.76 17.35
CA PRO A 51 5.76 -13.86 15.89
C PRO A 51 5.70 -15.30 15.36
N GLU A 52 6.19 -16.27 16.14
CA GLU A 52 6.19 -17.71 15.80
C GLU A 52 4.78 -18.34 15.79
N LYS A 53 3.78 -17.70 16.42
CA LYS A 53 2.41 -18.25 16.56
C LYS A 53 1.37 -17.53 15.70
N SER A 54 1.79 -16.60 14.85
CA SER A 54 0.90 -15.59 14.27
C SER A 54 0.64 -15.77 12.76
N SER A 55 0.57 -17.01 12.27
CA SER A 55 0.40 -17.31 10.84
C SER A 55 -1.05 -17.63 10.43
N GLU A 56 -1.85 -18.22 11.31
CA GLU A 56 -3.17 -18.76 10.96
C GLU A 56 -4.16 -17.70 10.48
N LYS A 57 -4.32 -16.61 11.24
CA LYS A 57 -5.23 -15.51 10.86
C LYS A 57 -4.78 -14.79 9.59
N ILE A 58 -3.47 -14.67 9.37
CA ILE A 58 -2.90 -14.07 8.16
C ILE A 58 -3.20 -14.96 6.94
N ASN A 59 -3.03 -16.28 7.09
CA ASN A 59 -3.36 -17.25 6.06
C ASN A 59 -4.86 -17.21 5.74
N ALA A 60 -5.73 -17.22 6.76
CA ALA A 60 -7.18 -17.14 6.59
C ALA A 60 -7.58 -15.84 5.87
N PHE A 61 -6.98 -14.70 6.21
CA PHE A 61 -7.21 -13.43 5.52
C PHE A 61 -6.83 -13.50 4.04
N CYS A 62 -5.63 -13.98 3.72
CA CYS A 62 -5.17 -14.09 2.34
C CYS A 62 -6.04 -15.07 1.54
N LEU A 63 -6.35 -16.23 2.10
CA LEU A 63 -7.17 -17.26 1.46
C LEU A 63 -8.58 -16.75 1.14
N LYS A 64 -9.25 -16.09 2.09
CA LYS A 64 -10.57 -15.49 1.89
C LYS A 64 -10.60 -14.56 0.67
N ARG A 65 -9.54 -13.76 0.47
CA ARG A 65 -9.45 -12.83 -0.66
C ARG A 65 -9.14 -13.53 -1.98
N LEU A 66 -8.32 -14.57 -1.96
CA LEU A 66 -8.09 -15.41 -3.14
C LEU A 66 -9.37 -16.15 -3.57
N GLU A 67 -10.14 -16.65 -2.60
CA GLU A 67 -11.44 -17.30 -2.84
C GLU A 67 -12.49 -16.31 -3.38
N LEU A 68 -12.48 -15.06 -2.91
CA LEU A 68 -13.29 -13.99 -3.51
C LEU A 68 -12.97 -13.84 -4.99
N LEU A 69 -11.69 -13.80 -5.39
CA LEU A 69 -11.31 -13.70 -6.81
C LEU A 69 -11.79 -14.92 -7.61
N LYS A 70 -11.56 -16.14 -7.09
CA LYS A 70 -12.04 -17.38 -7.73
C LYS A 70 -13.57 -17.39 -7.91
N LYS A 71 -14.35 -16.92 -6.92
CA LYS A 71 -15.82 -16.81 -7.02
C LYS A 71 -16.26 -15.88 -8.17
N HIS A 72 -15.46 -14.89 -8.51
CA HIS A 72 -15.69 -14.00 -9.65
C HIS A 72 -15.04 -14.51 -10.95
N ASN A 73 -14.61 -15.78 -11.00
CA ASN A 73 -13.91 -16.39 -12.14
C ASN A 73 -12.66 -15.61 -12.56
N ILE A 74 -11.90 -15.09 -11.60
CA ILE A 74 -10.63 -14.41 -11.81
C ILE A 74 -9.52 -15.40 -11.48
N THR A 75 -8.49 -15.46 -12.31
CA THR A 75 -7.33 -16.33 -12.11
C THR A 75 -6.21 -15.56 -11.40
N PRO A 76 -5.95 -15.78 -10.10
CA PRO A 76 -4.94 -15.04 -9.36
C PRO A 76 -3.53 -15.62 -9.55
N ILE A 77 -2.53 -14.73 -9.64
CA ILE A 77 -1.10 -15.05 -9.56
C ILE A 77 -0.52 -14.34 -8.33
N CYS A 78 -0.07 -15.11 -7.35
CA CYS A 78 0.46 -14.59 -6.09
C CYS A 78 1.94 -14.23 -6.24
N VAL A 79 2.30 -12.94 -6.18
CA VAL A 79 3.68 -12.47 -6.29
C VAL A 79 4.19 -12.02 -4.92
N PHE A 80 5.37 -12.50 -4.54
CA PHE A 80 6.03 -12.21 -3.27
C PHE A 80 7.39 -11.55 -3.48
N ASP A 81 7.79 -10.74 -2.50
CA ASP A 81 9.17 -10.27 -2.38
C ASP A 81 10.14 -11.44 -2.17
N GLY A 82 11.36 -11.26 -2.68
CA GLY A 82 12.54 -12.07 -2.44
C GLY A 82 13.51 -11.35 -1.51
N GLU A 83 14.73 -11.14 -2.00
CA GLU A 83 15.82 -10.54 -1.23
C GLU A 83 15.64 -9.03 -1.00
N LYS A 84 16.38 -8.50 -0.03
CA LYS A 84 16.36 -7.06 0.23
C LYS A 84 17.16 -6.30 -0.82
N LEU A 85 16.50 -5.35 -1.46
CA LEU A 85 17.14 -4.47 -2.43
C LEU A 85 18.11 -3.48 -1.77
N PRO A 86 19.34 -3.30 -2.30
CA PRO A 86 20.31 -2.36 -1.74
C PRO A 86 19.83 -0.91 -1.71
N SER A 87 19.22 -0.40 -2.79
CA SER A 87 18.71 0.98 -2.84
C SER A 87 17.61 1.27 -1.82
N LYS A 88 16.89 0.25 -1.36
CA LYS A 88 15.83 0.36 -0.34
C LYS A 88 16.36 0.25 1.11
N LYS A 89 17.66 0.04 1.31
CA LYS A 89 18.27 -0.16 2.64
C LYS A 89 17.91 0.97 3.61
N ALA A 90 18.08 2.23 3.20
CA ALA A 90 17.79 3.39 4.06
C ALA A 90 16.32 3.41 4.53
N THR A 91 15.38 3.17 3.60
CA THR A 91 13.94 3.09 3.89
C THR A 91 13.63 1.92 4.82
N ASN A 92 14.24 0.76 4.59
CA ASN A 92 14.08 -0.43 5.43
C ASN A 92 14.62 -0.23 6.85
N ASP A 93 15.76 0.46 7.00
CA ASP A 93 16.36 0.78 8.29
C ASP A 93 15.49 1.76 9.10
N GLN A 94 14.95 2.80 8.45
CA GLN A 94 13.98 3.71 9.08
C GLN A 94 12.70 2.97 9.52
N ARG A 95 12.15 2.11 8.65
CA ARG A 95 10.98 1.27 8.99
C ARG A 95 11.29 0.33 10.16
N ARG A 96 12.50 -0.22 10.24
CA ARG A 96 12.94 -1.08 11.36
C ARG A 96 13.04 -0.30 12.67
N ALA A 97 13.69 0.87 12.67
CA ALA A 97 13.83 1.71 13.86
C ALA A 97 12.45 2.13 14.41
N ARG A 98 11.56 2.61 13.53
CA ARG A 98 10.19 2.99 13.91
C ARG A 98 9.38 1.83 14.50
N ARG A 99 9.54 0.61 13.97
CA ARG A 99 8.84 -0.56 14.51
C ARG A 99 9.31 -0.90 15.92
N GLU A 100 10.61 -0.82 16.18
CA GLU A 100 11.17 -1.09 17.50
C GLU A 100 10.71 -0.05 18.53
N GLU A 101 10.74 1.23 18.16
CA GLU A 101 10.22 2.30 19.00
C GLU A 101 8.73 2.08 19.34
N ASN A 102 7.91 1.75 18.34
CA ASN A 102 6.48 1.48 18.56
C ASN A 102 6.23 0.20 19.36
N ARG A 103 7.08 -0.83 19.21
CA ARG A 103 7.03 -2.04 20.04
C ARG A 103 7.20 -1.67 21.51
N GLN A 104 8.22 -0.87 21.83
CA GLN A 104 8.47 -0.45 23.20
C GLN A 104 7.31 0.40 23.75
N ARG A 105 6.77 1.33 22.96
CA ARG A 105 5.57 2.11 23.33
C ARG A 105 4.35 1.22 23.58
N ALA A 106 4.13 0.20 22.76
CA ALA A 106 3.04 -0.75 22.95
C ALA A 106 3.17 -1.52 24.27
N ILE A 107 4.37 -1.99 24.61
CA ILE A 107 4.66 -2.70 25.86
C ILE A 107 4.42 -1.78 27.08
N THR A 108 4.90 -0.54 27.02
CA THR A 108 4.68 0.43 28.11
C THR A 108 3.20 0.76 28.28
N ALA A 109 2.47 1.01 27.19
CA ALA A 109 1.02 1.27 27.24
C ALA A 109 0.26 0.09 27.86
N LEU A 110 0.59 -1.16 27.50
CA LEU A 110 -0.01 -2.35 28.11
C LEU A 110 0.25 -2.43 29.62
N LYS A 111 1.48 -2.12 30.06
CA LYS A 111 1.84 -2.12 31.50
C LYS A 111 1.05 -1.07 32.28
N ASN A 112 0.76 0.07 31.66
CA ASN A 112 -0.01 1.16 32.26
C ASN A 112 -1.53 0.94 32.19
N GLY A 113 -2.01 -0.15 31.56
CA GLY A 113 -3.44 -0.39 31.34
C GLY A 113 -4.07 0.49 30.26
N GLU A 114 -3.26 1.09 29.40
CA GLU A 114 -3.68 1.96 28.29
C GLU A 114 -3.88 1.17 26.98
N SER A 115 -4.58 1.79 26.02
CA SER A 115 -4.76 1.20 24.69
C SER A 115 -3.44 1.19 23.90
N ALA A 116 -2.90 -0.01 23.64
CA ALA A 116 -1.65 -0.21 22.90
C ALA A 116 -1.86 -0.53 21.40
N TRP A 117 -3.09 -0.69 20.94
CA TRP A 117 -3.41 -1.26 19.63
C TRP A 117 -2.75 -0.52 18.45
N ASN A 118 -2.79 0.82 18.46
CA ASN A 118 -2.19 1.64 17.40
C ASN A 118 -0.66 1.53 17.38
N TYR A 119 -0.02 1.32 18.53
CA TYR A 119 1.42 1.07 18.60
C TYR A 119 1.75 -0.33 18.09
N PHE A 120 0.93 -1.33 18.40
CA PHE A 120 1.10 -2.68 17.83
C PHE A 120 1.01 -2.69 16.31
N ILE A 121 0.00 -2.03 15.71
CA ILE A 121 -0.12 -1.93 14.25
C ILE A 121 1.15 -1.34 13.63
N GLN A 122 1.70 -0.28 14.23
CA GLN A 122 2.91 0.38 13.73
C GLN A 122 4.20 -0.41 13.99
N ALA A 123 4.16 -1.38 14.90
CA ALA A 123 5.27 -2.26 15.25
C ALA A 123 5.31 -3.56 14.43
N ILE A 124 4.29 -3.83 13.60
CA ILE A 124 4.20 -5.07 12.81
C ILE A 124 5.45 -5.25 11.94
N ARG A 125 6.08 -6.41 12.11
CA ARG A 125 7.15 -6.93 11.25
C ARG A 125 6.70 -8.28 10.69
N ILE A 126 6.65 -8.38 9.37
CA ILE A 126 6.42 -9.66 8.70
C ILE A 126 7.75 -10.43 8.70
N SER A 127 7.76 -11.60 9.33
CA SER A 127 8.93 -12.49 9.37
C SER A 127 8.99 -13.35 8.11
N PRO A 128 10.18 -13.85 7.72
CA PRO A 128 10.29 -14.84 6.65
C PRO A 128 9.43 -16.08 6.89
N ALA A 129 9.26 -16.52 8.15
CA ALA A 129 8.41 -17.64 8.51
C ALA A 129 6.93 -17.39 8.18
N ILE A 130 6.40 -16.20 8.47
CA ILE A 130 5.03 -15.81 8.09
C ILE A 130 4.89 -15.83 6.56
N THR A 131 5.84 -15.20 5.85
CA THR A 131 5.83 -15.17 4.38
C THR A 131 5.85 -16.59 3.80
N GLN A 132 6.70 -17.47 4.32
CA GLN A 132 6.79 -18.86 3.86
C GLN A 132 5.51 -19.65 4.16
N GLY A 133 4.88 -19.44 5.33
CA GLY A 133 3.60 -20.05 5.66
C GLY A 133 2.50 -19.68 4.67
N VAL A 134 2.43 -18.40 4.27
CA VAL A 134 1.46 -17.93 3.27
C VAL A 134 1.80 -18.50 1.88
N LYS A 135 3.08 -18.56 1.49
CA LYS A 135 3.52 -19.19 0.22
C LYS A 135 3.10 -20.66 0.16
N ASN A 136 3.34 -21.43 1.23
CA ASN A 136 2.97 -22.84 1.31
C ASN A 136 1.46 -23.01 1.21
N MET A 137 0.68 -22.22 1.95
CA MET A 137 -0.78 -22.22 1.87
C MET A 137 -1.28 -21.93 0.45
N CYS A 138 -0.69 -20.97 -0.24
CA CYS A 138 -1.03 -20.69 -1.64
C CYS A 138 -0.75 -21.91 -2.54
N LYS A 139 0.43 -22.53 -2.43
CA LYS A 139 0.80 -23.73 -3.21
C LYS A 139 -0.13 -24.91 -2.93
N GLU A 140 -0.41 -25.22 -1.65
CA GLU A 140 -1.30 -26.31 -1.22
C GLU A 140 -2.73 -26.14 -1.77
N LYS A 141 -3.20 -24.90 -1.89
CA LYS A 141 -4.52 -24.58 -2.47
C LYS A 141 -4.51 -24.46 -4.00
N GLY A 142 -3.39 -24.79 -4.64
CA GLY A 142 -3.23 -24.79 -6.10
C GLY A 142 -3.20 -23.39 -6.71
N TYR A 143 -2.78 -22.36 -5.97
CA TYR A 143 -2.55 -21.04 -6.52
C TYR A 143 -1.14 -20.92 -7.09
N MET A 144 -1.01 -20.22 -8.22
CA MET A 144 0.30 -19.92 -8.79
C MET A 144 1.07 -18.95 -7.92
N VAL A 145 2.33 -19.26 -7.63
CA VAL A 145 3.20 -18.46 -6.76
C VAL A 145 4.47 -18.09 -7.53
N ILE A 146 4.78 -16.80 -7.56
CA ILE A 146 6.04 -16.25 -8.08
C ILE A 146 6.74 -15.54 -6.93
N THR A 147 8.04 -15.79 -6.77
CA THR A 147 8.91 -15.00 -5.88
C THR A 147 9.81 -14.15 -6.75
N ALA A 148 9.72 -12.83 -6.60
CA ALA A 148 10.60 -11.88 -7.28
C ALA A 148 12.04 -12.05 -6.75
N PRO A 149 13.08 -11.67 -7.51
CA PRO A 149 14.45 -11.71 -7.01
C PRO A 149 14.65 -10.74 -5.84
N TYR A 150 14.05 -9.54 -5.95
CA TYR A 150 14.02 -8.53 -4.91
C TYR A 150 12.59 -8.11 -4.59
N GLU A 151 12.07 -7.04 -5.17
CA GLU A 151 10.73 -6.55 -4.85
C GLU A 151 9.67 -7.10 -5.80
N ALA A 152 8.50 -7.38 -5.26
CA ALA A 152 7.33 -7.77 -6.04
C ALA A 152 6.95 -6.67 -7.05
N ASP A 153 7.21 -5.39 -6.74
CA ASP A 153 6.83 -4.22 -7.53
C ASP A 153 7.32 -4.31 -8.99
N ALA A 154 8.63 -4.53 -9.19
CA ALA A 154 9.19 -4.65 -10.54
C ALA A 154 8.67 -5.91 -11.26
N GLN A 155 8.52 -7.03 -10.54
CA GLN A 155 8.00 -8.27 -11.11
C GLN A 155 6.54 -8.14 -11.58
N LEU A 156 5.70 -7.51 -10.76
CA LEU A 156 4.29 -7.24 -11.04
C LEU A 156 4.13 -6.30 -12.25
N ALA A 157 4.91 -5.21 -12.26
CA ALA A 157 4.92 -4.29 -13.39
C ALA A 157 5.38 -4.99 -14.68
N TRP A 158 6.38 -5.87 -14.60
CA TRP A 158 6.88 -6.62 -15.76
C TRP A 158 5.81 -7.55 -16.32
N LEU A 159 5.16 -8.33 -15.45
CA LEU A 159 4.04 -9.20 -15.84
C LEU A 159 2.92 -8.42 -16.53
N SER A 160 2.62 -7.21 -16.05
CA SER A 160 1.59 -6.36 -16.66
C SER A 160 2.02 -5.79 -18.02
N ARG A 161 3.26 -5.31 -18.15
CA ARG A 161 3.81 -4.75 -19.39
C ARG A 161 3.93 -5.79 -20.50
N GLU A 162 4.35 -7.01 -20.14
CA GLU A 162 4.42 -8.16 -21.04
C GLU A 162 3.06 -8.80 -21.33
N LYS A 163 1.95 -8.20 -20.85
CA LYS A 163 0.58 -8.69 -21.03
C LYS A 163 0.42 -10.15 -20.58
N ARG A 164 1.13 -10.54 -19.52
CA ARG A 164 0.97 -11.84 -18.85
C ARG A 164 -0.19 -11.81 -17.86
N VAL A 165 -0.58 -10.62 -17.42
CA VAL A 165 -1.74 -10.38 -16.57
C VAL A 165 -2.51 -9.16 -17.07
N ASP A 166 -3.82 -9.17 -16.88
CA ASP A 166 -4.73 -8.10 -17.29
C ASP A 166 -4.76 -6.94 -16.30
N ALA A 167 -4.46 -7.22 -15.03
CA ALA A 167 -4.40 -6.23 -13.95
C ALA A 167 -3.52 -6.70 -12.78
N VAL A 168 -3.14 -5.74 -11.93
CA VAL A 168 -2.41 -5.99 -10.68
C VAL A 168 -3.23 -5.48 -9.49
N ILE A 169 -3.43 -6.31 -8.47
CA ILE A 169 -4.03 -5.88 -7.19
C ILE A 169 -2.91 -5.48 -6.22
N THR A 170 -2.91 -4.22 -5.81
CA THR A 170 -1.95 -3.67 -4.83
C THR A 170 -2.55 -2.46 -4.10
N GLU A 171 -1.96 -2.08 -2.97
CA GLU A 171 -2.22 -0.78 -2.31
C GLU A 171 -0.99 0.15 -2.38
N ASP A 172 0.03 -0.24 -3.15
CA ASP A 172 1.22 0.56 -3.40
C ASP A 172 1.05 1.39 -4.68
N SER A 173 1.26 2.70 -4.54
CA SER A 173 1.16 3.64 -5.66
C SER A 173 2.38 3.62 -6.57
N ASP A 174 3.51 3.07 -6.11
CA ASP A 174 4.78 3.07 -6.88
C ASP A 174 4.64 2.23 -8.16
N LEU A 175 3.79 1.18 -8.13
CA LEU A 175 3.49 0.33 -9.30
C LEU A 175 2.94 1.12 -10.50
N PHE A 176 2.30 2.27 -10.27
CA PHE A 176 1.83 3.12 -11.36
C PHE A 176 3.00 3.69 -12.15
N ILE A 177 4.01 4.22 -11.46
CA ILE A 177 5.17 4.82 -12.13
C ILE A 177 6.12 3.76 -12.68
N PHE A 178 6.11 2.52 -12.17
CA PHE A 178 6.74 1.38 -12.85
C PHE A 178 6.13 1.10 -14.25
N GLY A 179 4.94 1.61 -14.54
CA GLY A 179 4.28 1.44 -15.84
C GLY A 179 3.32 0.26 -15.88
N THR A 180 2.71 -0.10 -14.75
CA THR A 180 1.66 -1.11 -14.71
C THR A 180 0.43 -0.60 -15.45
N ASN A 181 -0.10 -1.38 -16.40
CA ASN A 181 -1.18 -0.95 -17.29
C ASN A 181 -2.49 -0.68 -16.52
N ARG A 182 -2.85 -1.57 -15.60
CA ARG A 182 -4.09 -1.50 -14.83
C ARG A 182 -3.87 -1.97 -13.40
N LEU A 183 -4.13 -1.08 -12.44
CA LEU A 183 -4.08 -1.37 -11.01
C LEU A 183 -5.48 -1.47 -10.42
N ILE A 184 -5.67 -2.41 -9.51
CA ILE A 184 -6.88 -2.54 -8.69
C ILE A 184 -6.47 -2.26 -7.26
N THR A 185 -7.01 -1.18 -6.71
CA THR A 185 -6.68 -0.70 -5.36
C THR A 185 -7.92 -0.64 -4.50
N LYS A 186 -7.75 -0.58 -3.17
CA LYS A 186 -8.84 -0.52 -2.18
C LYS A 186 -9.90 -1.61 -2.37
N LEU A 187 -9.47 -2.82 -2.71
CA LEU A 187 -10.37 -3.96 -2.87
C LEU A 187 -10.95 -4.36 -1.51
N GLN A 188 -12.28 -4.27 -1.39
CA GLN A 188 -13.06 -4.64 -0.22
C GLN A 188 -13.59 -6.07 -0.30
N ASP A 189 -14.04 -6.61 0.84
CA ASP A 189 -14.58 -7.97 0.93
C ASP A 189 -15.91 -8.14 0.17
N ASP A 190 -16.64 -7.05 -0.09
CA ASP A 190 -17.85 -7.03 -0.93
C ASP A 190 -17.54 -6.93 -2.43
N GLY A 191 -16.25 -6.93 -2.80
CA GLY A 191 -15.78 -6.81 -4.18
C GLY A 191 -15.78 -5.38 -4.72
N LYS A 192 -16.11 -4.35 -3.93
CA LYS A 192 -15.91 -2.95 -4.36
C LYS A 192 -14.42 -2.63 -4.41
N CYS A 193 -14.00 -1.89 -5.42
CA CYS A 193 -12.61 -1.51 -5.63
C CYS A 193 -12.48 -0.17 -6.37
N GLN A 194 -11.25 0.29 -6.50
CA GLN A 194 -10.84 1.38 -7.39
C GLN A 194 -9.98 0.78 -8.50
N ILE A 195 -10.13 1.29 -9.73
CA ILE A 195 -9.31 0.90 -10.88
C ILE A 195 -8.50 2.11 -11.30
N VAL A 196 -7.19 1.97 -11.40
CA VAL A 196 -6.28 2.99 -11.93
C VAL A 196 -5.75 2.47 -13.27
N ASP A 197 -6.02 3.21 -14.34
CA ASP A 197 -5.68 2.80 -15.71
C ASP A 197 -4.63 3.76 -16.28
N LEU A 198 -3.45 3.22 -16.61
CA LEU A 198 -2.32 3.98 -17.16
C LEU A 198 -2.66 4.57 -18.53
N ALA A 199 -3.54 3.93 -19.32
CA ALA A 199 -3.95 4.44 -20.63
C ALA A 199 -4.70 5.78 -20.55
N ARG A 200 -5.05 6.24 -19.35
CA ARG A 200 -5.70 7.53 -19.10
C ARG A 200 -4.71 8.63 -18.67
N ILE A 201 -3.40 8.35 -18.66
CA ILE A 201 -2.38 9.34 -18.29
C ILE A 201 -2.41 10.58 -19.18
N ASP A 202 -2.81 10.44 -20.45
CA ASP A 202 -3.00 11.56 -21.38
C ASP A 202 -4.09 12.54 -20.95
N LYS A 203 -4.99 12.13 -20.06
CA LYS A 203 -6.05 12.99 -19.50
C LYS A 203 -5.58 13.82 -18.31
N VAL A 204 -4.33 13.65 -17.86
CA VAL A 204 -3.74 14.43 -16.76
C VAL A 204 -3.17 15.72 -17.33
N LYS A 205 -3.89 16.83 -17.12
CA LYS A 205 -3.58 18.14 -17.71
C LYS A 205 -2.17 18.62 -17.38
N GLU A 206 -1.71 18.36 -16.14
CA GLU A 206 -0.38 18.75 -15.69
C GLU A 206 0.75 18.07 -16.47
N LEU A 207 0.48 16.96 -17.17
CA LEU A 207 1.45 16.19 -17.93
C LEU A 207 1.28 16.34 -19.45
N GLU A 208 0.31 17.15 -19.91
CA GLU A 208 -0.10 17.22 -21.32
C GLU A 208 1.05 17.55 -22.28
N LYS A 209 1.94 18.47 -21.87
CA LYS A 209 3.06 18.96 -22.69
C LYS A 209 4.21 17.97 -22.85
N PHE A 210 4.28 16.93 -22.00
CA PHE A 210 5.38 15.98 -22.06
C PHE A 210 5.15 14.92 -23.14
N ASP A 211 6.24 14.52 -23.78
CA ASP A 211 6.29 13.44 -24.76
C ASP A 211 5.96 12.08 -24.10
N ASP A 212 6.82 11.63 -23.18
CA ASP A 212 6.64 10.44 -22.37
C ASP A 212 6.14 10.84 -20.99
N LYS A 213 4.82 11.05 -20.89
CA LYS A 213 4.16 11.50 -19.66
C LYS A 213 4.49 10.62 -18.46
N LEU A 214 4.67 9.32 -18.65
CA LEU A 214 5.00 8.39 -17.57
C LEU A 214 6.43 8.59 -17.09
N ARG A 215 7.42 8.70 -17.98
CA ARG A 215 8.81 9.00 -17.62
C ARG A 215 8.92 10.31 -16.83
N TRP A 216 8.31 11.37 -17.33
CA TRP A 216 8.35 12.68 -16.66
C TRP A 216 7.61 12.67 -15.32
N PHE A 217 6.50 11.94 -15.23
CA PHE A 217 5.81 11.79 -13.95
C PHE A 217 6.62 10.97 -12.94
N ARG A 218 7.35 9.95 -13.38
CA ARG A 218 8.31 9.20 -12.55
C ARG A 218 9.39 10.12 -11.99
N TYR A 219 9.95 11.02 -12.80
CA TYR A 219 10.92 12.03 -12.33
C TYR A 219 10.32 12.91 -11.25
N ALA A 220 9.09 13.38 -11.47
CA ALA A 220 8.39 14.20 -10.48
C ALA A 220 8.20 13.48 -9.14
N CYS A 221 7.87 12.18 -9.20
CA CYS A 221 7.72 11.32 -8.03
C CYS A 221 9.05 11.09 -7.30
N ILE A 222 10.14 10.82 -8.02
CA ILE A 222 11.48 10.68 -7.44
C ILE A 222 11.89 11.99 -6.75
N MET A 223 11.70 13.14 -7.41
CA MET A 223 12.01 14.46 -6.84
C MET A 223 11.19 14.79 -5.59
N GLN A 224 9.91 14.38 -5.52
CA GLN A 224 9.12 14.54 -4.30
C GLN A 224 9.62 13.61 -3.18
N GLY A 225 10.04 12.41 -3.54
CA GLY A 225 10.44 11.35 -2.62
C GLY A 225 9.65 10.07 -2.89
N CYS A 226 10.39 8.98 -3.02
CA CYS A 226 9.89 7.62 -3.23
C CYS A 226 10.65 6.64 -2.35
N ASP A 227 10.31 5.35 -2.38
CA ASP A 227 10.96 4.35 -1.53
C ASP A 227 12.49 4.21 -1.76
N TYR A 228 13.01 4.60 -2.93
CA TYR A 228 14.45 4.60 -3.28
C TYR A 228 15.17 5.91 -2.96
N PHE A 229 14.43 7.00 -2.83
CA PHE A 229 14.94 8.32 -2.43
C PHE A 229 13.98 8.97 -1.42
N PRO A 230 13.91 8.47 -0.17
CA PRO A 230 12.82 8.77 0.76
C PRO A 230 12.79 10.22 1.23
N LYS A 231 13.94 10.91 1.24
CA LYS A 231 14.01 12.32 1.65
C LYS A 231 13.34 13.25 0.63
N GLY A 232 13.34 12.87 -0.66
CA GLY A 232 13.01 13.80 -1.74
C GLY A 232 13.92 15.03 -1.78
N ILE A 233 13.62 15.95 -2.68
CA ILE A 233 14.24 17.28 -2.70
C ILE A 233 13.45 18.18 -1.73
N PRO A 234 14.10 18.82 -0.75
CA PRO A 234 13.40 19.66 0.22
C PRO A 234 12.54 20.75 -0.43
N GLY A 235 11.24 20.76 -0.10
CA GLY A 235 10.27 21.72 -0.64
C GLY A 235 9.66 21.35 -2.01
N PHE A 236 9.96 20.15 -2.53
CA PHE A 236 9.32 19.63 -3.73
C PHE A 236 8.14 18.72 -3.37
N GLY A 237 7.00 19.00 -4.00
CA GLY A 237 5.90 18.07 -4.17
C GLY A 237 5.60 17.89 -5.67
N LEU A 238 4.72 16.97 -6.04
CA LEU A 238 4.45 16.59 -7.44
C LEU A 238 4.22 17.81 -8.35
N LYS A 239 3.40 18.77 -7.94
CA LYS A 239 3.13 19.99 -8.72
C LYS A 239 4.38 20.86 -8.92
N THR A 240 5.22 21.02 -7.90
CA THR A 240 6.46 21.80 -7.97
C THR A 240 7.49 21.09 -8.84
N SER A 241 7.61 19.76 -8.69
CA SER A 241 8.51 18.94 -9.50
C SER A 241 8.12 19.00 -10.99
N VAL A 242 6.84 18.79 -11.31
CA VAL A 242 6.34 18.89 -12.70
C VAL A 242 6.59 20.26 -13.32
N LYS A 243 6.39 21.35 -12.58
CA LYS A 243 6.71 22.71 -13.07
C LYS A 243 8.19 22.91 -13.37
N LEU A 244 9.09 22.35 -12.56
CA LEU A 244 10.53 22.43 -12.84
C LEU A 244 10.88 21.59 -14.07
N LEU A 245 10.41 20.35 -14.10
CA LEU A 245 10.65 19.42 -15.20
C LEU A 245 10.12 19.94 -16.53
N LEU A 246 8.99 20.66 -16.51
CA LEU A 246 8.46 21.29 -17.71
C LEU A 246 9.39 22.38 -18.26
N ARG A 247 9.98 23.20 -17.37
CA ARG A 247 10.98 24.21 -17.79
C ARG A 247 12.22 23.55 -18.39
N ALA A 248 12.66 22.42 -17.82
CA ALA A 248 13.79 21.66 -18.36
C ALA A 248 13.47 21.03 -19.73
N PHE A 249 12.26 20.47 -19.89
CA PHE A 249 11.77 19.95 -21.16
C PHE A 249 11.72 21.05 -22.24
N GLU A 250 11.21 22.24 -21.91
CA GLU A 250 11.17 23.40 -22.81
C GLU A 250 12.58 23.93 -23.17
N GLN A 251 13.59 23.65 -22.34
CA GLN A 251 15.01 23.95 -22.58
C GLN A 251 15.77 22.79 -23.22
N ASN A 252 15.07 21.76 -23.70
CA ASN A 252 15.61 20.59 -24.39
C ASN A 252 16.53 19.69 -23.52
N ASP A 253 16.36 19.71 -22.21
CA ASP A 253 17.02 18.79 -21.27
C ASP A 253 16.10 17.62 -20.92
N HIS A 254 16.27 16.49 -21.62
CA HIS A 254 15.33 15.35 -21.55
C HIS A 254 15.70 14.24 -20.56
N SER A 255 16.93 14.21 -20.06
CA SER A 255 17.37 13.20 -19.08
C SER A 255 17.41 13.79 -17.68
N LEU A 256 17.00 13.01 -16.68
CA LEU A 256 17.08 13.44 -15.29
C LEU A 256 18.51 13.80 -14.89
N ARG A 257 19.49 13.04 -15.39
CA ARG A 257 20.92 13.31 -15.19
C ARG A 257 21.30 14.71 -15.67
N ALA A 258 20.97 15.08 -16.91
CA ALA A 258 21.28 16.40 -17.45
C ALA A 258 20.64 17.53 -16.63
N ILE A 259 19.40 17.33 -16.16
CA ILE A 259 18.70 18.29 -15.31
C ILE A 259 19.40 18.46 -13.96
N MET A 260 19.85 17.35 -13.35
CA MET A 260 20.56 17.37 -12.08
C MET A 260 21.98 17.96 -12.22
N ASP A 261 22.68 17.69 -13.32
CA ASP A 261 24.00 18.26 -13.60
C ASP A 261 23.92 19.78 -13.84
N LYS A 262 22.83 20.25 -14.47
CA LYS A 262 22.49 21.67 -14.64
C LYS A 262 21.64 22.25 -13.51
N LYS A 263 21.81 21.76 -12.27
CA LYS A 263 21.00 22.19 -11.11
C LYS A 263 20.96 23.71 -10.93
N ASP A 264 22.05 24.42 -11.22
CA ASP A 264 22.14 25.87 -10.98
C ASP A 264 21.26 26.66 -11.97
N SER A 265 20.86 26.06 -13.09
CA SER A 265 19.94 26.65 -14.08
C SER A 265 18.45 26.50 -13.69
N TYR A 266 18.10 25.45 -12.93
CA TYR A 266 16.71 25.06 -12.70
C TYR A 266 16.20 25.32 -11.28
N PHE A 267 17.10 25.21 -10.29
CA PHE A 267 16.80 25.32 -8.87
C PHE A 267 17.10 26.73 -8.37
N ASN A 268 16.29 27.21 -7.41
CA ASN A 268 16.50 28.51 -6.80
C ASN A 268 17.55 28.47 -5.68
N SER A 269 18.03 29.63 -5.24
CA SER A 269 19.05 29.76 -4.20
C SER A 269 18.68 29.07 -2.88
N LYS A 270 17.41 29.11 -2.46
CA LYS A 270 16.94 28.42 -1.24
C LYS A 270 16.99 26.90 -1.36
N GLN A 271 16.73 26.36 -2.55
CA GLN A 271 16.82 24.93 -2.85
C GLN A 271 18.28 24.48 -2.92
N LEU A 272 19.12 25.26 -3.62
CA LEU A 272 20.56 24.99 -3.74
C LEU A 272 21.27 25.04 -2.37
N ALA A 273 20.84 25.92 -1.46
CA ALA A 273 21.36 25.96 -0.10
C ALA A 273 21.11 24.68 0.73
N LYS A 274 20.15 23.85 0.33
CA LYS A 274 19.82 22.57 0.98
C LYS A 274 20.32 21.37 0.17
N TRP A 275 21.10 21.60 -0.89
CA TRP A 275 21.60 20.57 -1.78
C TRP A 275 22.74 19.80 -1.12
N GLU A 276 22.56 18.48 -0.93
CA GLU A 276 23.62 17.59 -0.45
C GLU A 276 24.56 17.22 -1.62
N ALA A 277 25.86 17.04 -1.36
CA ALA A 277 26.88 16.74 -2.39
C ALA A 277 26.51 15.56 -3.31
N ASN A 278 25.89 14.51 -2.77
CA ASN A 278 25.52 13.30 -3.52
C ASN A 278 24.02 13.25 -3.90
N MET A 279 23.31 14.37 -3.82
CA MET A 279 21.86 14.40 -4.08
C MET A 279 21.52 14.05 -5.54
N ALA A 280 22.25 14.63 -6.51
CA ALA A 280 22.09 14.34 -7.93
C ALA A 280 22.25 12.84 -8.22
N GLU A 281 23.32 12.25 -7.69
CA GLU A 281 23.63 10.83 -7.87
C GLU A 281 22.54 9.93 -7.25
N LYS A 282 22.06 10.24 -6.04
CA LYS A 282 20.96 9.49 -5.42
C LYS A 282 19.66 9.56 -6.22
N ILE A 283 19.37 10.70 -6.84
CA ILE A 283 18.17 10.89 -7.68
C ILE A 283 18.26 10.02 -8.94
N VAL A 284 19.43 10.01 -9.58
CA VAL A 284 19.69 9.18 -10.77
C VAL A 284 19.66 7.69 -10.42
N GLN A 285 20.30 7.29 -9.31
CA GLN A 285 20.25 5.90 -8.83
C GLN A 285 18.83 5.42 -8.50
N ALA A 286 17.96 6.32 -8.01
CA ALA A 286 16.56 6.01 -7.80
C ALA A 286 15.83 5.79 -9.13
N GLU A 287 16.10 6.59 -10.16
CA GLU A 287 15.61 6.35 -11.52
C GLU A 287 16.09 5.00 -12.05
N ASP A 288 17.40 4.73 -11.98
CA ASP A 288 18.00 3.46 -12.40
C ASP A 288 17.31 2.27 -11.72
N THR A 289 16.96 2.40 -10.44
CA THR A 289 16.23 1.35 -9.71
C THR A 289 14.87 1.04 -10.35
N PHE A 290 14.13 2.05 -10.82
CA PHE A 290 12.87 1.83 -11.54
C PHE A 290 13.06 1.18 -12.92
N TYR A 291 14.22 1.32 -13.55
CA TYR A 291 14.50 0.77 -14.87
C TYR A 291 15.15 -0.62 -14.80
N TYR A 292 16.05 -0.85 -13.87
CA TYR A 292 17.00 -1.96 -13.95
C TYR A 292 16.94 -2.93 -12.77
N GLN A 293 15.95 -2.80 -11.87
CA GLN A 293 15.71 -3.81 -10.86
C GLN A 293 15.52 -5.19 -11.50
N LEU A 294 16.13 -6.22 -10.90
CA LEU A 294 16.11 -7.56 -11.46
C LEU A 294 14.75 -8.23 -11.27
N ILE A 295 14.26 -8.88 -12.33
CA ILE A 295 13.01 -9.65 -12.39
C ILE A 295 13.27 -11.07 -12.88
N VAL A 296 12.35 -11.99 -12.60
CA VAL A 296 12.32 -13.33 -13.20
C VAL A 296 11.53 -13.27 -14.50
N ASP A 297 12.18 -13.61 -15.61
CA ASP A 297 11.53 -13.89 -16.88
C ASP A 297 10.86 -15.26 -16.78
N THR A 298 9.54 -15.29 -16.62
CA THR A 298 8.79 -16.52 -16.41
C THR A 298 8.75 -17.41 -17.66
N LYS A 299 8.96 -16.84 -18.86
CA LYS A 299 9.00 -17.60 -20.12
C LYS A 299 10.34 -18.32 -20.27
N ASN A 300 11.43 -17.59 -20.11
CA ASN A 300 12.78 -18.12 -20.32
C ASN A 300 13.39 -18.75 -19.05
N LYS A 301 12.73 -18.56 -17.90
CA LYS A 301 13.20 -18.97 -16.57
C LYS A 301 14.58 -18.41 -16.23
N THR A 302 14.85 -17.21 -16.72
CA THR A 302 16.09 -16.47 -16.47
C THR A 302 15.81 -15.26 -15.58
N VAL A 303 16.88 -14.65 -15.08
CA VAL A 303 16.79 -13.37 -14.39
C VAL A 303 17.42 -12.34 -15.29
N LYS A 304 16.74 -11.20 -15.43
CA LYS A 304 17.12 -10.09 -16.29
C LYS A 304 16.69 -8.77 -15.64
N PRO A 305 17.27 -7.63 -16.02
CA PRO A 305 16.76 -6.34 -15.56
C PRO A 305 15.35 -6.08 -16.09
N PHE A 306 14.57 -5.29 -15.34
CA PHE A 306 13.21 -4.89 -15.70
C PHE A 306 13.13 -4.24 -17.08
N GLN A 307 14.14 -3.44 -17.44
CA GLN A 307 14.41 -2.95 -18.79
C GLN A 307 15.83 -3.30 -19.21
N PRO A 308 16.09 -3.49 -20.51
CA PRO A 308 17.45 -3.73 -21.00
C PRO A 308 18.41 -2.64 -20.55
N TYR A 309 19.63 -3.02 -20.15
CA TYR A 309 20.69 -2.07 -19.86
C TYR A 309 21.08 -1.28 -21.12
N PRO A 310 21.60 -0.05 -20.97
CA PRO A 310 22.24 0.67 -22.06
C PRO A 310 23.40 -0.13 -22.68
N GLU A 311 23.77 0.22 -23.90
CA GLU A 311 24.86 -0.46 -24.62
C GLU A 311 26.18 -0.40 -23.81
N GLY A 312 26.85 -1.56 -23.71
CA GLY A 312 28.09 -1.69 -22.94
C GLY A 312 27.94 -1.72 -21.42
N LYS A 313 26.70 -1.64 -20.89
CA LYS A 313 26.42 -1.70 -19.44
C LYS A 313 25.94 -3.07 -18.99
N THR A 314 26.23 -3.40 -17.73
CA THR A 314 25.92 -4.68 -17.08
C THR A 314 25.33 -4.47 -15.68
N ASP A 315 24.95 -5.53 -14.98
CA ASP A 315 24.46 -5.43 -13.60
C ASP A 315 25.51 -4.87 -12.63
N CYS A 316 26.80 -5.05 -12.93
CA CYS A 316 27.91 -4.47 -12.17
C CYS A 316 27.92 -2.93 -12.19
N ASP A 317 27.35 -2.30 -13.21
CA ASP A 317 27.21 -0.84 -13.30
C ASP A 317 26.04 -0.32 -12.44
N TYR A 318 25.11 -1.19 -12.04
CA TYR A 318 23.91 -0.84 -11.30
C TYR A 318 23.75 -1.67 -10.01
N PRO A 319 24.76 -1.71 -9.12
CA PRO A 319 24.73 -2.56 -7.93
C PRO A 319 23.56 -2.24 -6.98
N GLN A 320 23.04 -1.01 -7.03
CA GLN A 320 21.87 -0.58 -6.28
C GLN A 320 20.57 -1.29 -6.70
N CYS A 321 20.52 -1.82 -7.92
CA CYS A 321 19.37 -2.49 -8.53
C CYS A 321 19.34 -4.01 -8.25
N GLY A 322 20.35 -4.53 -7.57
CA GLY A 322 20.56 -5.96 -7.33
C GLY A 322 21.67 -6.55 -8.20
N SER A 323 22.17 -7.73 -7.82
CA SER A 323 23.25 -8.42 -8.52
C SER A 323 22.83 -9.83 -8.93
N ILE A 324 23.23 -10.25 -10.13
CA ILE A 324 22.87 -11.56 -10.69
C ILE A 324 23.57 -12.71 -9.94
N GLN A 325 24.78 -12.50 -9.41
CA GLN A 325 25.52 -13.54 -8.67
C GLN A 325 24.78 -14.00 -7.41
N THR A 326 24.06 -13.11 -6.73
CA THR A 326 23.24 -13.43 -5.55
C THR A 326 22.01 -14.28 -5.90
N ILE A 327 21.63 -14.36 -7.18
CA ILE A 327 20.35 -14.90 -7.65
C ILE A 327 20.50 -16.30 -8.24
N GLU A 328 21.72 -16.78 -8.47
CA GLU A 328 21.96 -18.18 -8.87
C GLU A 328 21.44 -19.17 -7.80
N ASP A 329 21.42 -18.75 -6.52
CA ASP A 329 20.77 -19.47 -5.42
C ASP A 329 19.23 -19.37 -5.48
N VAL A 330 18.68 -18.26 -5.96
CA VAL A 330 17.24 -18.14 -6.26
C VAL A 330 16.87 -19.05 -7.44
N ARG A 331 17.71 -19.19 -8.47
CA ARG A 331 17.52 -20.16 -9.56
C ARG A 331 17.51 -21.60 -9.06
N LYS A 332 18.35 -21.95 -8.06
CA LYS A 332 18.31 -23.28 -7.43
C LYS A 332 17.00 -23.53 -6.69
N SER A 333 16.39 -22.51 -6.07
CA SER A 333 15.08 -22.63 -5.41
C SER A 333 13.87 -22.55 -6.36
N LEU A 334 14.06 -22.08 -7.61
CA LEU A 334 13.07 -22.14 -8.71
C LEU A 334 12.96 -23.54 -9.36
N LYS A 335 13.72 -24.54 -8.87
CA LYS A 335 13.50 -25.96 -9.23
C LYS A 335 12.27 -26.51 -8.51
N GLU A 336 11.09 -26.02 -8.82
CA GLU A 336 9.84 -26.69 -8.48
C GLU A 336 8.75 -26.23 -9.47
N LYS A 337 7.91 -27.19 -9.85
CA LYS A 337 6.98 -27.16 -10.98
C LYS A 337 6.09 -25.90 -11.04
N ASP A 338 5.70 -25.57 -12.27
CA ASP A 338 4.60 -24.67 -12.67
C ASP A 338 4.87 -23.15 -12.67
N MET A 339 5.47 -22.67 -13.76
CA MET A 339 5.36 -21.27 -14.22
C MET A 339 4.72 -21.16 -15.62
N ASN A 340 3.77 -22.05 -15.95
CA ASN A 340 2.97 -21.88 -17.16
C ASN A 340 1.85 -20.88 -16.87
N ILE A 341 2.17 -19.59 -16.92
CA ILE A 341 1.19 -18.51 -16.78
C ILE A 341 0.22 -18.61 -17.96
N PRO A 342 -1.09 -18.79 -17.73
CA PRO A 342 -2.08 -18.71 -18.80
C PRO A 342 -1.93 -17.37 -19.52
N GLU A 343 -1.91 -17.36 -20.85
CA GLU A 343 -1.84 -16.11 -21.59
C GLU A 343 -3.05 -15.22 -21.23
N ALA A 344 -2.80 -13.92 -21.05
CA ALA A 344 -3.87 -12.99 -20.71
C ALA A 344 -4.96 -13.06 -21.78
N THR A 345 -6.20 -13.20 -21.35
CA THR A 345 -7.35 -13.23 -22.26
C THR A 345 -7.57 -11.83 -22.78
N GLY A 346 -6.92 -11.47 -23.89
CA GLY A 346 -7.08 -10.17 -24.54
C GLY A 346 -8.55 -9.90 -24.86
N GLY A 347 -9.25 -9.23 -23.94
CA GLY A 347 -10.68 -9.02 -24.01
C GLY A 347 -11.05 -8.03 -25.12
N LYS A 348 -11.26 -8.51 -26.34
CA LYS A 348 -12.25 -7.92 -27.24
C LYS A 348 -13.61 -8.43 -26.77
N ALA A 349 -14.32 -7.63 -25.98
CA ALA A 349 -15.73 -7.86 -25.73
C ALA A 349 -16.51 -7.50 -27.00
N GLU A 350 -16.63 -8.44 -27.95
CA GLU A 350 -17.72 -8.42 -28.91
C GLU A 350 -19.00 -8.79 -28.19
N VAL A 351 -19.85 -7.80 -27.95
CA VAL A 351 -21.20 -8.01 -27.45
C VAL A 351 -22.01 -8.65 -28.59
N LYS A 352 -22.13 -9.97 -28.60
CA LYS A 352 -23.19 -10.65 -29.36
C LYS A 352 -24.50 -10.43 -28.60
N MET A 353 -25.29 -9.46 -29.06
CA MET A 353 -26.70 -9.34 -28.69
C MET A 353 -27.46 -10.45 -29.40
N GLU A 354 -27.93 -11.45 -28.65
CA GLU A 354 -29.03 -12.29 -29.12
C GLU A 354 -30.34 -11.60 -28.73
N ALA A 355 -31.07 -11.17 -29.76
CA ALA A 355 -32.41 -10.63 -29.67
C ALA A 355 -33.39 -11.77 -29.35
N LYS A 356 -34.29 -11.52 -28.38
CA LYS A 356 -35.60 -12.15 -28.35
C LYS A 356 -36.65 -11.07 -28.13
N ASP A 357 -37.61 -11.09 -29.04
CA ASP A 357 -38.61 -10.08 -29.35
C ASP A 357 -39.69 -9.92 -28.26
N ASP A 358 -39.95 -8.65 -27.91
CA ASP A 358 -41.25 -7.93 -27.82
C ASP A 358 -42.45 -8.43 -26.97
N PRO A 359 -43.44 -7.57 -26.62
CA PRO A 359 -43.68 -6.19 -27.07
C PRO A 359 -43.96 -5.09 -26.00
N MET A 360 -43.67 -3.86 -26.42
CA MET A 360 -44.35 -2.56 -26.21
C MET A 360 -45.36 -2.37 -25.05
N ILE A 361 -45.23 -1.21 -24.36
CA ILE A 361 -46.18 -0.07 -24.47
C ILE A 361 -45.47 1.22 -23.99
N LEU A 362 -45.39 2.20 -24.90
CA LEU A 362 -45.11 3.61 -24.62
C LEU A 362 -46.30 4.25 -23.93
N GLN A 363 -46.05 5.08 -22.91
CA GLN A 363 -46.62 6.44 -22.81
C GLN A 363 -46.04 7.18 -21.59
N SER A 364 -45.40 8.34 -21.83
CA SER A 364 -45.34 9.44 -20.86
C SER A 364 -46.53 10.36 -21.12
N PRO A 365 -47.09 11.04 -20.11
CA PRO A 365 -46.75 12.47 -19.97
C PRO A 365 -46.73 13.03 -18.53
N ASN A 366 -46.09 14.21 -18.43
CA ASN A 366 -46.03 15.18 -17.33
C ASN A 366 -47.34 15.37 -16.51
N MET A 367 -47.24 15.58 -15.18
CA MET A 367 -47.41 16.88 -14.47
C MET A 367 -47.67 16.75 -12.95
N LYS A 368 -46.99 17.62 -12.18
CA LYS A 368 -47.38 18.34 -10.93
C LYS A 368 -48.06 17.63 -9.72
N ASN A 369 -47.41 17.86 -8.57
CA ASN A 369 -47.93 18.10 -7.21
C ASN A 369 -49.09 17.26 -6.66
N SER A 370 -48.83 16.52 -5.57
CA SER A 370 -49.57 16.71 -4.31
C SER A 370 -48.90 15.98 -3.14
N LEU A 371 -48.83 16.70 -2.02
CA LEU A 371 -48.54 16.17 -0.69
C LEU A 371 -49.52 15.06 -0.32
N LYS A 372 -49.03 13.97 0.28
CA LYS A 372 -49.75 13.24 1.34
C LYS A 372 -48.77 12.43 2.19
N ARG A 373 -48.58 12.89 3.42
CA ARG A 373 -48.05 12.11 4.54
C ARG A 373 -49.01 10.96 4.82
N LYS A 374 -48.47 9.75 4.99
CA LYS A 374 -49.11 8.68 5.77
C LYS A 374 -48.08 8.07 6.70
N SER A 375 -48.29 8.33 7.98
CA SER A 375 -47.79 7.61 9.14
C SER A 375 -48.27 6.16 9.13
N TYR A 376 -47.44 5.21 9.55
CA TYR A 376 -47.91 4.04 10.30
C TYR A 376 -46.82 3.48 11.22
N ASP A 377 -47.33 2.89 12.30
CA ASP A 377 -46.82 2.63 13.64
C ASP A 377 -45.55 1.78 13.87
N ASP A 378 -44.97 2.09 15.02
CA ASP A 378 -43.94 1.40 15.80
C ASP A 378 -44.47 0.05 16.34
N GLY A 379 -43.91 -1.06 15.85
CA GLY A 379 -44.08 -2.39 16.41
C GLY A 379 -42.81 -2.82 17.15
N GLY A 380 -42.87 -2.83 18.49
CA GLY A 380 -41.73 -3.05 19.38
C GLY A 380 -40.99 -4.37 19.20
N LEU A 381 -39.65 -4.28 19.17
CA LEU A 381 -38.73 -5.41 19.31
C LEU A 381 -37.91 -5.24 20.59
N ARG A 382 -38.03 -6.24 21.48
CA ARG A 382 -37.32 -6.36 22.76
C ARG A 382 -35.81 -6.18 22.57
N LYS A 383 -35.20 -5.29 23.36
CA LYS A 383 -33.74 -5.18 23.50
C LYS A 383 -33.19 -6.51 24.04
N LYS A 384 -32.51 -7.30 23.21
CA LYS A 384 -31.56 -8.29 23.70
C LYS A 384 -30.32 -7.53 24.16
N GLU A 385 -30.08 -7.51 25.46
CA GLU A 385 -28.82 -7.03 26.03
C GLU A 385 -27.67 -7.87 25.45
N PHE A 386 -26.79 -7.20 24.71
CA PHE A 386 -25.57 -7.79 24.18
C PHE A 386 -24.56 -7.85 25.33
N LYS A 387 -24.35 -9.03 25.92
CA LYS A 387 -23.22 -9.24 26.84
C LYS A 387 -21.94 -9.31 26.00
N PRO A 388 -20.94 -8.43 26.22
CA PRO A 388 -19.67 -8.53 25.51
C PRO A 388 -18.96 -9.82 25.92
N ASP A 389 -18.50 -10.58 24.92
CA ASP A 389 -17.70 -11.78 25.11
C ASP A 389 -16.34 -11.43 25.74
N THR A 390 -16.11 -11.95 26.96
CA THR A 390 -14.89 -11.75 27.76
C THR A 390 -13.94 -12.95 27.68
N SER A 391 -14.18 -13.91 26.78
CA SER A 391 -13.37 -15.12 26.58
C SER A 391 -11.91 -14.84 26.17
N TRP A 392 -11.57 -13.61 25.79
CA TRP A 392 -10.22 -13.19 25.40
C TRP A 392 -9.32 -12.75 26.57
N ARG A 393 -9.82 -12.67 27.81
CA ARG A 393 -8.97 -12.35 28.98
C ARG A 393 -8.16 -13.58 29.40
N LEU A 394 -6.92 -13.66 28.92
CA LEU A 394 -5.92 -14.61 29.42
C LEU A 394 -5.45 -14.20 30.83
N ASN A 395 -5.43 -15.20 31.72
CA ASN A 395 -5.10 -15.07 33.13
C ASN A 395 -3.57 -14.87 33.30
N LEU A 396 -3.15 -13.70 33.79
CA LEU A 396 -1.72 -13.35 33.95
C LEU A 396 -0.95 -14.25 34.94
N ALA A 397 -1.65 -15.12 35.70
CA ALA A 397 -1.06 -15.99 36.72
C ALA A 397 -0.20 -17.14 36.15
N ASN A 398 -0.34 -17.51 34.87
CA ASN A 398 0.38 -18.65 34.29
C ASN A 398 1.57 -18.26 33.39
N ALA A 399 1.97 -16.98 33.36
CA ALA A 399 3.05 -16.49 32.49
C ALA A 399 4.40 -16.25 33.22
N ILE A 400 4.51 -16.58 34.51
CA ILE A 400 5.77 -16.50 35.26
C ILE A 400 6.18 -17.91 35.63
N GLY A 401 6.96 -18.54 34.74
CA GLY A 401 7.69 -19.77 35.05
C GLY A 401 8.73 -19.50 36.14
N LYS A 402 8.80 -20.40 37.13
CA LYS A 402 9.84 -20.45 38.15
C LYS A 402 11.18 -20.79 37.50
N GLU A 403 12.18 -19.92 37.67
CA GLU A 403 13.65 -20.14 37.67
C GLU A 403 14.27 -18.73 37.55
N SER A 404 15.28 -18.28 38.28
CA SER A 404 16.25 -18.85 39.22
C SER A 404 16.78 -17.68 40.07
N LEU A 405 16.82 -17.82 41.39
CA LEU A 405 17.36 -16.83 42.32
C LEU A 405 18.90 -16.82 42.28
N LEU A 406 19.50 -15.65 42.04
CA LEU A 406 20.88 -15.34 42.47
C LEU A 406 20.82 -14.26 43.56
N PRO A 407 21.67 -14.33 44.60
CA PRO A 407 21.53 -13.50 45.79
C PRO A 407 22.18 -12.14 45.57
N VAL A 408 21.44 -11.06 45.86
CA VAL A 408 22.06 -9.75 46.07
C VAL A 408 21.61 -9.21 47.43
N SER A 409 22.63 -8.75 48.15
CA SER A 409 22.73 -8.36 49.55
C SER A 409 21.79 -7.24 50.00
N ASN A 410 21.35 -7.39 51.25
CA ASN A 410 20.89 -6.41 52.24
C ASN A 410 20.90 -4.92 51.86
N GLY A 411 19.72 -4.31 51.95
CA GLY A 411 19.53 -2.86 52.03
C GLY A 411 18.08 -2.52 52.36
N CYS A 412 17.84 -2.12 53.61
CA CYS A 412 16.56 -1.72 54.20
C CYS A 412 15.67 -0.83 53.32
N LEU A 413 14.35 -1.05 53.35
CA LEU A 413 13.33 -0.03 53.62
C LEU A 413 11.96 -0.69 53.91
N LYS A 414 11.28 -0.19 54.94
CA LYS A 414 10.14 -0.78 55.67
C LYS A 414 8.80 -0.79 54.88
N PRO A 415 7.84 -1.66 55.25
CA PRO A 415 6.56 -1.78 54.55
C PRO A 415 5.55 -0.73 55.02
N MET A 416 4.77 -0.16 54.09
CA MET A 416 3.61 0.68 54.43
C MET A 416 2.29 -0.03 54.08
N LYS A 417 1.37 0.08 55.03
CA LYS A 417 0.18 -0.75 55.24
C LYS A 417 -0.91 -0.57 54.18
N SER A 418 -1.64 -1.66 53.96
CA SER A 418 -2.94 -1.74 53.32
C SER A 418 -3.97 -0.80 53.94
N VAL A 419 -4.65 -0.01 53.11
CA VAL A 419 -5.93 0.61 53.44
C VAL A 419 -6.86 0.50 52.23
N VAL A 420 -7.93 -0.29 52.39
CA VAL A 420 -9.18 -0.18 51.62
C VAL A 420 -10.23 0.19 52.67
N PRO A 421 -11.04 1.24 52.45
CA PRO A 421 -12.44 0.95 52.15
C PRO A 421 -13.15 1.92 51.17
N GLY A 422 -13.92 1.31 50.28
CA GLY A 422 -15.27 1.69 49.84
C GLY A 422 -15.64 3.15 49.58
N ARG A 423 -16.03 3.43 48.31
CA ARG A 423 -17.21 4.26 48.02
C ARG A 423 -18.03 3.68 46.88
N LYS A 424 -19.34 3.79 47.07
CA LYS A 424 -20.43 3.32 46.23
C LYS A 424 -20.43 4.03 44.87
N LEU A 425 -20.80 3.26 43.86
CA LEU A 425 -21.29 3.74 42.56
C LEU A 425 -22.63 4.45 42.77
N GLU A 426 -22.73 5.69 42.32
CA GLU A 426 -24.01 6.33 42.05
C GLU A 426 -23.95 7.02 40.68
N GLN A 427 -25.08 6.96 40.01
CA GLN A 427 -25.29 7.17 38.58
C GLN A 427 -25.01 8.61 38.14
N ALA A 428 -24.35 8.75 37.00
CA ALA A 428 -24.51 9.88 36.11
C ALA A 428 -24.72 9.36 34.68
N GLU A 429 -25.93 8.88 34.42
CA GLU A 429 -26.47 8.89 33.06
C GLU A 429 -26.83 10.34 32.72
N THR A 430 -26.05 10.97 31.84
CA THR A 430 -26.58 11.96 30.90
C THR A 430 -25.59 12.20 29.76
N THR A 431 -25.99 11.74 28.58
CA THR A 431 -25.76 12.38 27.27
C THR A 431 -24.32 12.65 26.81
N MET A 432 -23.78 11.73 25.99
CA MET A 432 -23.07 12.11 24.75
C MET A 432 -23.28 11.03 23.68
N ARG A 433 -24.45 11.09 23.03
CA ARG A 433 -24.62 10.52 21.69
C ARG A 433 -23.83 11.38 20.70
N SER A 434 -23.15 10.70 19.77
CA SER A 434 -22.55 11.24 18.54
C SER A 434 -21.33 12.16 18.70
N LYS A 435 -20.12 11.58 18.73
CA LYS A 435 -18.90 12.29 18.26
C LYS A 435 -17.65 11.43 17.98
N TYR A 436 -17.76 10.22 17.42
CA TYR A 436 -16.57 9.52 16.88
C TYR A 436 -16.87 8.76 15.59
N PHE A 437 -17.14 9.52 14.52
CA PHE A 437 -17.13 9.02 13.13
C PHE A 437 -16.52 10.04 12.14
N ARG A 438 -15.63 10.92 12.62
CA ARG A 438 -14.85 11.85 11.79
C ARG A 438 -13.42 11.97 12.32
N TYR A 439 -12.63 10.94 12.05
CA TYR A 439 -11.16 11.04 11.98
C TYR A 439 -10.66 10.20 10.79
N PHE A 440 -11.30 10.44 9.65
CA PHE A 440 -10.79 10.22 8.31
C PHE A 440 -11.46 11.34 7.50
N PHE A 441 -10.66 12.21 6.88
CA PHE A 441 -11.00 13.56 6.37
C PHE A 441 -10.92 14.71 7.37
N PHE A 442 -9.71 15.25 7.57
CA PHE A 442 -9.47 16.70 7.62
C PHE A 442 -7.99 16.98 7.32
N CYS A 443 -7.66 17.11 6.04
CA CYS A 443 -6.49 17.87 5.58
C CYS A 443 -6.91 18.59 4.29
N SER A 444 -7.81 19.56 4.46
CA SER A 444 -8.20 20.57 3.46
C SER A 444 -9.12 21.56 4.16
N PHE A 445 -8.55 22.48 4.94
CA PHE A 445 -9.13 23.80 5.25
C PHE A 445 -8.12 24.64 6.05
N CYS A 446 -7.03 25.03 5.38
CA CYS A 446 -6.20 26.17 5.80
C CYS A 446 -6.08 27.10 4.59
N PHE A 447 -7.20 27.70 4.18
CA PHE A 447 -7.27 28.81 3.23
C PHE A 447 -8.68 29.39 3.26
N LEU A 448 -9.00 30.14 4.32
CA LEU A 448 -9.95 31.28 4.32
C LEU A 448 -10.13 31.73 5.78
N LEU A 449 -9.33 32.71 6.20
CA LEU A 449 -9.66 33.74 7.20
C LEU A 449 -8.47 34.69 7.22
N GLY A 450 -8.40 35.49 6.16
CA GLY A 450 -7.35 36.48 5.92
C GLY A 450 -7.81 37.49 4.88
N GLN A 451 -9.04 37.98 5.02
CA GLN A 451 -9.56 39.17 4.33
C GLN A 451 -10.94 39.49 4.92
N ILE A 452 -10.96 40.43 5.88
CA ILE A 452 -11.94 41.52 6.09
C ILE A 452 -11.29 42.35 7.21
N PHE A 453 -10.35 43.20 6.83
CA PHE A 453 -9.91 44.39 7.57
C PHE A 453 -9.17 45.30 6.58
N ALA A 454 -9.93 45.87 5.64
CA ALA A 454 -9.54 47.02 4.82
C ALA A 454 -10.78 47.53 4.05
N CYS A 455 -11.70 48.17 4.77
CA CYS A 455 -12.62 49.15 4.18
C CYS A 455 -12.69 50.33 5.16
N PHE A 456 -11.57 51.02 5.27
CA PHE A 456 -11.49 52.44 5.60
C PHE A 456 -10.36 52.99 4.74
N MET A 457 -10.71 54.03 3.97
CA MET A 457 -9.91 54.78 2.98
C MET A 457 -9.86 54.25 1.55
N LEU A 458 -10.84 54.79 0.79
CA LEU A 458 -10.84 55.22 -0.62
C LEU A 458 -10.66 54.18 -1.73
#